data_AF-A0A8H2W9M7-F1
#
_entry.id   AF-A0A8H2W9M7-F1
#
_cell.length_a   1.000
_cell.length_b   1.000
_cell.length_c   1.000
_cell.angle_alpha   90.00
_cell.angle_beta   90.00
_cell.angle_gamma   90.00
#
_symmetry.space_group_name_H-M   'P 1'
#
loop_
_entity.id
_entity.type
_entity.pdbx_description
1 polymer ?
#
loop_
_entity_poly.entity_id
_entity_poly.type
_entity_poly.pdbx_seq_one_letter_code
_entity_poly.pdbx_strand_id
1 'polypeptide(L)'
;MIALADMIGELQAAGEVLHVAVDRYLKACRTIRESYLEAKILRDVPQELLDKIENELPQISSCNTKILQAKAAICQTRNCSSQAVPIHTLPIEVLTRIFHMVVAAQWCNISGYRKKTEEEEVSGSYPDQPVVISHVCSFWRRIIISSSSLWSHIDFSFPDIANDPQSIPRLETSIERSRQSLLDVHIDASDFFDFTSTTGEMDNFMTVTGPRTRSLELEVGLHMGTVSLRFCRSVLTSSFAHCAPGTLRQLSILKRGKYNHYQAIEPADNMRTHQSLLLDVSEQRLEDLWLHINVLRLRGLYPIWSSKIYHKLVELRLPLIQGGSMTESQLVAILKSSPQLRILEFGIGITARGSTNASKKPVPLADLEILITSTWAQPELSHFLQLVAPGPKPLCVSIVNPNVGNYSDEGPPPPLFDDGIKKFFARSNITRIGVAAIDKYAEFTELLGLVPRIRTLGLTDWFCEGPGEDLKALSTPINIDTLYLLNHCRMEWAVLKHIIQTFHVKAIIIWGDHAVESGQMPIEKEPFERELRKHCSIVEFRSSDEPNPFEGHEWY
;
A
#
# COMPACT_ATOMS: atom_id res chain seq x y z
N MET A 1 -8.71 -14.86 -50.57
CA MET A 1 -8.08 -13.55 -50.92
C MET A 1 -9.04 -12.63 -51.67
N ILE A 2 -9.72 -13.09 -52.74
CA ILE A 2 -10.70 -12.28 -53.50
C ILE A 2 -11.79 -11.68 -52.59
N ALA A 3 -12.45 -12.49 -51.76
CA ALA A 3 -13.46 -12.01 -50.82
C ALA A 3 -12.97 -10.99 -49.78
N LEU A 4 -11.67 -10.96 -49.46
CA LEU A 4 -11.12 -10.06 -48.43
C LEU A 4 -10.78 -8.68 -49.03
N ALA A 5 -10.32 -8.65 -50.28
CA ALA A 5 -10.11 -7.42 -51.04
C ALA A 5 -11.45 -6.73 -51.33
N ASP A 6 -12.49 -7.51 -51.67
CA ASP A 6 -13.84 -7.00 -51.90
C ASP A 6 -14.44 -6.37 -50.64
N MET A 7 -14.23 -6.98 -49.46
CA MET A 7 -14.68 -6.42 -48.18
C MET A 7 -13.96 -5.11 -47.79
N ILE A 8 -12.66 -5.00 -48.07
CA ILE A 8 -11.89 -3.77 -47.81
C ILE A 8 -12.37 -2.64 -48.74
N GLY A 9 -12.58 -2.96 -50.02
CA GLY A 9 -13.09 -2.00 -51.00
C GLY A 9 -14.49 -1.50 -50.63
N GLU A 10 -15.38 -2.39 -50.22
CA GLU A 10 -16.73 -2.02 -49.78
C GLU A 10 -16.70 -1.13 -48.52
N LEU A 11 -15.84 -1.43 -47.54
CA LEU A 11 -15.71 -0.62 -46.33
C LEU A 11 -15.20 0.80 -46.66
N GLN A 12 -14.23 0.92 -47.58
CA GLN A 12 -13.73 2.22 -48.03
C GLN A 12 -14.83 3.01 -48.76
N ALA A 13 -15.51 2.38 -49.72
CA ALA A 13 -16.59 3.02 -50.48
C ALA A 13 -17.74 3.48 -49.57
N ALA A 14 -18.19 2.62 -48.64
CA ALA A 14 -19.22 2.97 -47.67
C ALA A 14 -18.78 4.10 -46.72
N GLY A 15 -17.50 4.12 -46.33
CA GLY A 15 -16.92 5.17 -45.50
C GLY A 15 -16.92 6.54 -46.19
N GLU A 16 -16.54 6.59 -47.46
CA GLU A 16 -16.58 7.83 -48.26
C GLU A 16 -18.01 8.35 -48.44
N VAL A 17 -18.96 7.47 -48.78
CA VAL A 17 -20.37 7.82 -48.91
C VAL A 17 -20.93 8.36 -47.60
N LEU A 18 -20.60 7.72 -46.46
CA LEU A 18 -21.03 8.17 -45.15
C LEU A 18 -20.48 9.58 -44.84
N HIS A 19 -19.20 9.84 -45.11
CA HIS A 19 -18.58 11.15 -44.86
C HIS A 19 -19.29 12.25 -45.65
N VAL A 20 -19.50 12.03 -46.96
CA VAL A 20 -20.19 12.98 -47.83
C VAL A 20 -21.64 13.20 -47.38
N ALA A 21 -22.34 12.14 -46.98
CA ALA A 21 -23.72 12.22 -46.51
C ALA A 21 -23.84 13.02 -45.19
N VAL A 22 -22.92 12.79 -44.23
CA VAL A 22 -22.89 13.50 -42.95
C VAL A 22 -22.59 14.99 -43.17
N ASP A 23 -21.62 15.33 -44.03
CA ASP A 23 -21.33 16.74 -44.36
C ASP A 23 -22.52 17.44 -45.00
N ARG A 24 -23.19 16.76 -45.94
CA ARG A 24 -24.39 17.28 -46.59
C ARG A 24 -25.54 17.48 -45.60
N TYR A 25 -25.75 16.52 -44.69
CA TYR A 25 -26.77 16.60 -43.66
C TYR A 25 -26.48 17.75 -42.68
N LEU A 26 -25.24 17.87 -42.21
CA LEU A 26 -24.80 18.98 -41.35
C LEU A 26 -25.00 20.35 -42.03
N LYS A 27 -24.67 20.45 -43.33
CA LYS A 27 -24.90 21.67 -44.10
C LYS A 27 -26.40 22.02 -44.16
N ALA A 28 -27.26 21.05 -44.43
CA ALA A 28 -28.71 21.26 -44.47
C ALA A 28 -29.25 21.74 -43.11
N CYS A 29 -28.85 21.11 -42.00
CA CYS A 29 -29.24 21.55 -40.66
C CYS A 29 -28.75 22.98 -40.35
N ARG A 30 -27.52 23.33 -40.75
CA ARG A 30 -26.98 24.69 -40.58
C ARG A 30 -27.75 25.71 -41.41
N THR A 31 -28.06 25.40 -42.66
CA THR A 31 -28.87 26.28 -43.52
C THR A 31 -30.26 26.50 -42.94
N ILE A 32 -30.94 25.45 -42.44
CA ILE A 32 -32.25 25.60 -41.76
C ILE A 32 -32.12 26.53 -40.56
N ARG A 33 -31.11 26.33 -39.71
CA ARG A 33 -30.85 27.19 -38.54
C ARG A 33 -30.56 28.63 -38.92
N GLU A 34 -29.73 28.86 -39.94
CA GLU A 34 -29.39 30.19 -40.45
C GLU A 34 -30.59 30.89 -41.06
N SER A 35 -31.36 30.20 -41.90
CA SER A 35 -32.63 30.71 -42.43
C SER A 35 -33.62 31.05 -41.32
N TYR A 36 -33.68 30.29 -40.23
CA TYR A 36 -34.53 30.59 -39.08
C TYR A 36 -34.05 31.83 -38.29
N LEU A 37 -32.73 32.01 -38.16
CA LEU A 37 -32.12 33.16 -37.49
C LEU A 37 -32.22 34.45 -38.32
N GLU A 38 -32.09 34.35 -39.64
CA GLU A 38 -32.29 35.44 -40.60
C GLU A 38 -33.78 35.79 -40.75
N ALA A 39 -34.68 34.80 -40.66
CA ALA A 39 -36.13 34.98 -40.74
C ALA A 39 -36.79 35.52 -39.45
N LYS A 40 -36.01 36.05 -38.49
CA LYS A 40 -36.51 36.84 -37.33
C LYS A 40 -37.36 38.07 -37.71
N ILE A 41 -37.68 38.27 -39.01
CA ILE A 41 -38.51 39.37 -39.54
C ILE A 41 -39.87 38.89 -40.11
N LEU A 42 -40.13 37.59 -40.33
CA LEU A 42 -41.42 37.13 -40.90
C LEU A 42 -42.15 36.13 -39.99
N ARG A 43 -43.41 36.46 -39.68
CA ARG A 43 -44.25 35.86 -38.63
C ARG A 43 -44.84 34.48 -38.92
N ASP A 44 -44.59 33.87 -40.08
CA ASP A 44 -45.23 32.62 -40.47
C ASP A 44 -44.20 31.58 -40.92
N VAL A 45 -43.74 30.76 -39.96
CA VAL A 45 -42.99 29.53 -40.26
C VAL A 45 -43.99 28.46 -40.70
N PRO A 46 -43.81 27.84 -41.88
CA PRO A 46 -44.70 26.77 -42.33
C PRO A 46 -44.75 25.61 -41.34
N GLN A 47 -45.95 25.16 -40.95
CA GLN A 47 -46.15 24.04 -40.02
C GLN A 47 -45.42 22.76 -40.48
N GLU A 48 -45.36 22.51 -41.78
CA GLU A 48 -44.62 21.38 -42.37
C GLU A 48 -43.12 21.40 -42.05
N LEU A 49 -42.53 22.58 -41.86
CA LEU A 49 -41.12 22.72 -41.49
C LEU A 49 -40.91 22.43 -39.99
N LEU A 50 -41.85 22.85 -39.14
CA LEU A 50 -41.84 22.55 -37.71
C LEU A 50 -42.01 21.05 -37.45
N ASP A 51 -42.99 20.43 -38.11
CA ASP A 51 -43.23 18.99 -38.03
C ASP A 51 -42.00 18.20 -38.52
N LYS A 52 -41.31 18.67 -39.56
CA LYS A 52 -40.04 18.07 -40.00
C LYS A 52 -38.95 18.22 -38.95
N ILE A 53 -38.74 19.40 -38.38
CA ILE A 53 -37.70 19.64 -37.36
C ILE A 53 -37.93 18.77 -36.12
N GLU A 54 -39.19 18.67 -35.65
CA GLU A 54 -39.53 17.82 -34.50
C GLU A 54 -39.26 16.34 -34.78
N ASN A 55 -39.49 15.87 -36.01
CA ASN A 55 -39.22 14.50 -36.42
C ASN A 55 -37.74 14.19 -36.73
N GLU A 56 -36.89 15.21 -36.95
CA GLU A 56 -35.46 15.01 -37.21
C GLU A 56 -34.69 14.56 -35.95
N LEU A 57 -35.04 15.03 -34.76
CA LEU A 57 -34.34 14.64 -33.50
C LEU A 57 -34.38 13.12 -33.24
N PRO A 58 -35.52 12.42 -33.36
CA PRO A 58 -35.58 10.96 -33.33
C PRO A 58 -34.76 10.29 -34.44
N GLN A 59 -34.72 10.85 -35.66
CA GLN A 59 -33.94 10.31 -36.77
C GLN A 59 -32.43 10.39 -36.51
N ILE A 60 -31.95 11.52 -35.97
CA ILE A 60 -30.55 11.70 -35.54
C ILE A 60 -30.20 10.65 -34.47
N SER A 61 -31.08 10.42 -33.51
CA SER A 61 -30.88 9.42 -32.46
C SER A 61 -30.77 7.99 -33.02
N SER A 62 -31.59 7.66 -34.02
CA SER A 62 -31.52 6.38 -34.75
C SER A 62 -30.23 6.23 -35.55
N CYS A 63 -29.81 7.28 -36.28
CA CYS A 63 -28.53 7.31 -36.99
C CYS A 63 -27.33 7.15 -36.03
N ASN A 64 -27.35 7.85 -34.89
CA ASN A 64 -26.30 7.75 -33.88
C ASN A 64 -26.19 6.31 -33.33
N THR A 65 -27.31 5.65 -33.11
CA THR A 65 -27.34 4.23 -32.68
C THR A 65 -26.66 3.32 -33.71
N LYS A 66 -26.92 3.52 -35.01
CA LYS A 66 -26.27 2.74 -36.09
C LYS A 66 -24.76 3.03 -36.18
N ILE A 67 -24.34 4.28 -36.00
CA ILE A 67 -22.92 4.65 -35.96
C ILE A 67 -22.22 3.98 -34.77
N LEU A 68 -22.85 3.97 -33.59
CA LEU A 68 -22.33 3.28 -32.41
C LEU A 68 -22.21 1.76 -32.64
N GLN A 69 -23.18 1.15 -33.33
CA GLN A 69 -23.11 -0.26 -33.74
C GLN A 69 -21.95 -0.52 -34.71
N ALA A 70 -21.78 0.33 -35.73
CA ALA A 70 -20.65 0.22 -36.67
C ALA A 70 -19.30 0.36 -35.96
N LYS A 71 -19.18 1.33 -35.05
CA LYS A 71 -18.00 1.50 -34.19
C LYS A 71 -17.74 0.23 -33.35
N ALA A 72 -18.76 -0.32 -32.72
CA ALA A 72 -18.64 -1.53 -31.93
C ALA A 72 -18.16 -2.72 -32.77
N ALA A 73 -18.67 -2.88 -34.01
CA ALA A 73 -18.26 -3.94 -34.92
C ALA A 73 -16.77 -3.82 -35.36
N ILE A 74 -16.32 -2.60 -35.68
CA ILE A 74 -14.90 -2.35 -36.01
C ILE A 74 -14.02 -2.60 -34.78
N CYS A 75 -14.42 -2.12 -33.59
CA CYS A 75 -13.70 -2.37 -32.36
C CYS A 75 -13.59 -3.87 -32.03
N GLN A 76 -14.67 -4.63 -32.19
CA GLN A 76 -14.66 -6.09 -32.01
C GLN A 76 -13.69 -6.76 -33.00
N THR A 77 -13.73 -6.37 -34.28
CA THR A 77 -12.83 -6.92 -35.30
C THR A 77 -11.37 -6.61 -34.99
N ARG A 78 -11.06 -5.38 -34.57
CA ARG A 78 -9.74 -4.97 -34.10
C ARG A 78 -9.29 -5.82 -32.92
N ASN A 79 -10.15 -6.03 -31.92
CA ASN A 79 -9.84 -6.80 -30.73
C ASN A 79 -9.66 -8.30 -31.02
N CYS A 80 -10.21 -8.83 -32.11
CA CYS A 80 -9.96 -10.21 -32.54
C CYS A 80 -8.61 -10.38 -33.29
N SER A 81 -7.97 -9.29 -33.72
CA SER A 81 -6.70 -9.35 -34.45
C SER A 81 -5.52 -9.39 -33.48
N SER A 82 -4.81 -10.51 -33.47
CA SER A 82 -3.55 -10.70 -32.73
C SER A 82 -2.45 -9.73 -33.14
N GLN A 83 -2.48 -9.22 -34.38
CA GLN A 83 -1.51 -8.23 -34.87
C GLN A 83 -1.84 -6.82 -34.37
N ALA A 84 -3.12 -6.47 -34.28
CA ALA A 84 -3.55 -5.14 -33.84
C ALA A 84 -3.61 -5.02 -32.31
N VAL A 85 -3.80 -6.14 -31.60
CA VAL A 85 -3.91 -6.20 -30.15
C VAL A 85 -3.08 -7.39 -29.62
N PRO A 86 -1.75 -7.21 -29.47
CA PRO A 86 -0.83 -8.28 -29.11
C PRO A 86 -1.16 -8.97 -27.78
N ILE A 87 -1.78 -8.26 -26.83
CA ILE A 87 -2.15 -8.83 -25.53
C ILE A 87 -3.10 -10.02 -25.64
N HIS A 88 -3.90 -10.13 -26.72
CA HIS A 88 -4.77 -11.29 -26.96
C HIS A 88 -4.03 -12.54 -27.45
N THR A 89 -2.72 -12.44 -27.76
CA THR A 89 -1.88 -13.61 -28.06
C THR A 89 -1.39 -14.34 -26.82
N LEU A 90 -1.50 -13.70 -25.66
CA LEU A 90 -1.07 -14.29 -24.40
C LEU A 90 -1.99 -15.47 -24.03
N PRO A 91 -1.42 -16.58 -23.52
CA PRO A 91 -2.22 -17.64 -22.92
C PRO A 91 -3.14 -17.11 -21.82
N ILE A 92 -4.30 -17.75 -21.66
CA ILE A 92 -5.32 -17.33 -20.69
C ILE A 92 -4.76 -17.31 -19.26
N GLU A 93 -3.82 -18.20 -18.94
CA GLU A 93 -3.15 -18.30 -17.64
C GLU A 93 -2.28 -17.06 -17.39
N VAL A 94 -1.58 -16.58 -18.43
CA VAL A 94 -0.74 -15.38 -18.35
C VAL A 94 -1.62 -14.13 -18.19
N LEU A 95 -2.71 -14.02 -18.95
CA LEU A 95 -3.67 -12.93 -18.78
C LEU A 95 -4.32 -12.93 -17.40
N THR A 96 -4.75 -14.10 -16.92
CA THR A 96 -5.30 -14.26 -15.57
C THR A 96 -4.28 -13.84 -14.51
N ARG A 97 -3.00 -14.19 -14.68
CA ARG A 97 -1.93 -13.77 -13.77
C ARG A 97 -1.69 -12.26 -13.81
N ILE A 98 -1.73 -11.64 -14.99
CA ILE A 98 -1.65 -10.17 -15.13
C ILE A 98 -2.82 -9.51 -14.41
N PHE A 99 -4.05 -9.99 -14.63
CA PHE A 99 -5.22 -9.47 -13.92
C PHE A 99 -5.06 -9.59 -12.41
N HIS A 100 -4.55 -10.72 -11.91
CA HIS A 100 -4.25 -10.87 -10.50
C HIS A 100 -3.26 -9.82 -9.98
N MET A 101 -2.22 -9.49 -10.75
CA MET A 101 -1.26 -8.46 -10.35
C MET A 101 -1.88 -7.05 -10.38
N VAL A 102 -2.75 -6.76 -11.35
CA VAL A 102 -3.46 -5.47 -11.43
C VAL A 102 -4.42 -5.32 -10.26
N VAL A 103 -5.24 -6.34 -9.99
CA VAL A 103 -6.14 -6.36 -8.83
C VAL A 103 -5.35 -6.23 -7.53
N ALA A 104 -4.19 -6.91 -7.44
CA ALA A 104 -3.31 -6.82 -6.28
C ALA A 104 -2.68 -5.44 -6.05
N ALA A 105 -2.45 -4.67 -7.11
CA ALA A 105 -1.73 -3.42 -7.01
C ALA A 105 -2.55 -2.26 -6.41
N GLN A 106 -3.89 -2.32 -6.37
CA GLN A 106 -4.68 -1.27 -5.69
C GLN A 106 -4.77 -1.45 -4.18
N TRP A 107 -4.35 -2.60 -3.65
CA TRP A 107 -4.45 -2.90 -2.23
C TRP A 107 -3.71 -1.86 -1.35
N CYS A 108 -2.86 -1.00 -1.94
CA CYS A 108 -2.15 0.09 -1.25
C CYS A 108 -2.83 1.48 -1.34
N ASN A 109 -3.91 1.67 -2.10
CA ASN A 109 -4.44 3.02 -2.40
C ASN A 109 -5.60 3.49 -1.50
N ILE A 110 -6.25 2.58 -0.76
CA ILE A 110 -7.32 2.98 0.17
C ILE A 110 -6.70 3.74 1.36
N SER A 111 -5.47 3.39 1.76
CA SER A 111 -4.79 4.01 2.89
C SER A 111 -3.97 5.27 2.57
N GLY A 112 -3.51 5.44 1.32
CA GLY A 112 -2.54 6.48 0.90
C GLY A 112 -3.11 7.76 0.29
N TYR A 113 -4.37 7.79 -0.17
CA TYR A 113 -4.90 8.92 -0.96
C TYR A 113 -5.69 9.98 -0.18
N ARG A 114 -5.55 10.03 1.15
CA ARG A 114 -6.07 11.13 1.98
C ARG A 114 -4.99 12.07 2.50
N LYS A 115 -3.94 12.34 1.71
CA LYS A 115 -3.33 13.66 1.77
C LYS A 115 -4.27 14.65 1.09
N LYS A 116 -5.21 15.20 1.86
CA LYS A 116 -5.93 16.42 1.49
C LYS A 116 -4.89 17.54 1.35
N THR A 117 -4.47 17.85 0.14
CA THR A 117 -4.29 19.26 -0.24
C THR A 117 -5.69 19.86 -0.24
N GLU A 118 -5.87 20.99 0.43
CA GLU A 118 -7.16 21.59 0.79
C GLU A 118 -8.03 22.05 -0.40
N GLU A 119 -7.72 21.69 -1.65
CA GLU A 119 -8.33 22.31 -2.84
C GLU A 119 -8.99 21.38 -3.86
N GLU A 120 -9.00 20.05 -3.71
CA GLU A 120 -9.76 19.19 -4.64
C GLU A 120 -10.59 18.11 -3.94
N GLU A 121 -11.88 18.42 -3.74
CA GLU A 121 -12.92 17.45 -3.40
C GLU A 121 -13.22 16.56 -4.62
N VAL A 122 -12.39 15.55 -4.87
CA VAL A 122 -12.82 14.39 -5.65
C VAL A 122 -12.85 13.18 -4.73
N SER A 123 -13.93 13.12 -3.95
CA SER A 123 -14.35 11.93 -3.21
C SER A 123 -14.86 10.88 -4.20
N GLY A 124 -13.96 10.16 -4.86
CA GLY A 124 -14.28 9.00 -5.68
C GLY A 124 -13.71 7.74 -5.08
N SER A 125 -14.58 6.81 -4.64
CA SER A 125 -14.20 5.41 -4.41
C SER A 125 -13.46 4.88 -5.64
N TYR A 126 -12.30 4.25 -5.44
CA TYR A 126 -11.57 3.65 -6.56
C TYR A 126 -12.46 2.57 -7.19
N PRO A 127 -12.56 2.53 -8.53
CA PRO A 127 -13.44 1.57 -9.18
C PRO A 127 -12.89 0.15 -8.97
N ASP A 128 -13.74 -0.74 -8.46
CA ASP A 128 -13.53 -2.19 -8.35
C ASP A 128 -12.88 -2.72 -9.65
N GLN A 129 -11.57 -3.00 -9.63
CA GLN A 129 -10.86 -3.35 -10.86
C GLN A 129 -11.28 -4.67 -11.48
N PRO A 130 -11.65 -5.72 -10.74
CA PRO A 130 -12.37 -6.85 -11.33
C PRO A 130 -13.54 -6.40 -12.21
N VAL A 131 -14.34 -5.43 -11.77
CA VAL A 131 -15.41 -4.82 -12.58
C VAL A 131 -14.82 -4.08 -13.79
N VAL A 132 -13.89 -3.13 -13.59
CA VAL A 132 -13.28 -2.35 -14.69
C VAL A 132 -12.70 -3.25 -15.79
N ILE A 133 -11.90 -4.25 -15.42
CA ILE A 133 -11.27 -5.16 -16.37
C ILE A 133 -12.34 -6.01 -17.09
N SER A 134 -13.46 -6.34 -16.43
CA SER A 134 -14.60 -7.03 -17.06
C SER A 134 -15.36 -6.19 -18.11
N HIS A 135 -15.13 -4.87 -18.17
CA HIS A 135 -15.75 -3.98 -19.15
C HIS A 135 -14.90 -3.73 -20.40
N VAL A 136 -13.65 -4.19 -20.44
CA VAL A 136 -12.74 -3.95 -21.58
C VAL A 136 -13.20 -4.65 -22.86
N CYS A 137 -13.43 -5.97 -22.80
CA CYS A 137 -13.98 -6.74 -23.92
C CYS A 137 -14.64 -8.04 -23.44
N SER A 138 -15.42 -8.69 -24.31
CA SER A 138 -16.10 -9.96 -23.98
C SER A 138 -15.13 -11.08 -23.60
N PHE A 139 -13.94 -11.12 -24.21
CA PHE A 139 -12.91 -12.10 -23.89
C PHE A 139 -12.39 -11.93 -22.46
N TRP A 140 -12.02 -10.71 -22.06
CA TRP A 140 -11.54 -10.42 -20.70
C TRP A 140 -12.63 -10.63 -19.66
N ARG A 141 -13.87 -10.22 -19.97
CA ARG A 141 -15.04 -10.52 -19.15
C ARG A 141 -15.19 -12.00 -18.86
N ARG A 142 -15.08 -12.84 -19.89
CA ARG A 142 -15.19 -14.30 -19.72
C ARG A 142 -14.09 -14.84 -18.81
N ILE A 143 -12.85 -14.40 -18.98
CA ILE A 143 -11.72 -14.80 -18.13
C ILE A 143 -12.01 -14.44 -16.68
N ILE A 144 -12.35 -13.19 -16.41
CA ILE A 144 -12.56 -12.68 -15.05
C ILE A 144 -13.74 -13.35 -14.37
N ILE A 145 -14.88 -13.47 -15.05
CA ILE A 145 -16.07 -14.13 -14.48
C ILE A 145 -15.78 -15.61 -14.20
N SER A 146 -14.94 -16.26 -15.01
CA SER A 146 -14.57 -17.67 -14.80
C SER A 146 -13.54 -17.89 -13.68
N SER A 147 -12.81 -16.84 -13.27
CA SER A 147 -11.71 -16.93 -12.32
C SER A 147 -12.15 -16.40 -10.95
N SER A 148 -12.66 -17.29 -10.09
CA SER A 148 -13.19 -16.91 -8.78
C SER A 148 -12.17 -16.26 -7.85
N SER A 149 -10.88 -16.57 -8.01
CA SER A 149 -9.80 -15.96 -7.23
C SER A 149 -9.61 -14.46 -7.52
N LEU A 150 -10.05 -13.95 -8.67
CA LEU A 150 -10.00 -12.51 -8.96
C LEU A 150 -11.05 -11.71 -8.18
N TRP A 151 -12.04 -12.40 -7.62
CA TRP A 151 -13.13 -11.83 -6.81
C TRP A 151 -12.97 -12.16 -5.32
N SER A 152 -11.84 -12.73 -4.91
CA SER A 152 -11.63 -13.16 -3.51
C SER A 152 -11.25 -12.03 -2.57
N HIS A 153 -10.86 -10.88 -3.10
CA HIS A 153 -10.61 -9.68 -2.31
C HIS A 153 -11.90 -8.88 -2.22
N ILE A 154 -12.30 -8.54 -1.01
CA ILE A 154 -13.59 -7.93 -0.73
C ILE A 154 -13.39 -6.74 0.20
N ASP A 155 -13.65 -5.55 -0.31
CA ASP A 155 -13.61 -4.29 0.44
C ASP A 155 -15.00 -3.93 0.94
N PHE A 156 -15.15 -3.84 2.27
CA PHE A 156 -16.33 -3.32 2.95
C PHE A 156 -16.01 -1.92 3.47
N SER A 157 -16.38 -0.88 2.72
CA SER A 157 -16.17 0.51 3.11
C SER A 157 -17.48 1.13 3.61
N PHE A 158 -17.51 1.50 4.89
CA PHE A 158 -18.62 2.27 5.46
C PHE A 158 -18.83 3.62 4.73
N PRO A 159 -17.79 4.37 4.35
CA PRO A 159 -17.96 5.53 3.47
C PRO A 159 -18.66 5.23 2.16
N ASP A 160 -18.30 4.13 1.50
CA ASP A 160 -18.86 3.82 0.18
C ASP A 160 -20.32 3.36 0.29
N ILE A 161 -20.68 2.63 1.36
CA ILE A 161 -22.05 2.20 1.60
C ILE A 161 -22.96 3.37 1.94
N ALA A 162 -22.46 4.35 2.71
CA ALA A 162 -23.22 5.54 3.06
C ALA A 162 -23.47 6.46 1.85
N ASN A 163 -22.55 6.50 0.88
CA ASN A 163 -22.58 7.46 -0.22
C ASN A 163 -23.01 6.87 -1.59
N ASP A 164 -22.83 5.57 -1.83
CA ASP A 164 -23.20 4.90 -3.09
C ASP A 164 -24.17 3.72 -2.83
N PRO A 165 -25.45 3.85 -3.20
CA PRO A 165 -26.44 2.76 -3.10
C PRO A 165 -26.07 1.49 -3.87
N GLN A 166 -25.13 1.57 -4.83
CA GLN A 166 -24.65 0.41 -5.59
C GLN A 166 -23.52 -0.35 -4.88
N SER A 167 -22.99 0.15 -3.76
CA SER A 167 -21.90 -0.50 -3.02
C SER A 167 -22.28 -1.90 -2.54
N ILE A 168 -23.44 -2.07 -1.92
CA ILE A 168 -23.91 -3.38 -1.44
C ILE A 168 -24.15 -4.38 -2.60
N PRO A 169 -24.89 -4.03 -3.68
CA PRO A 169 -25.03 -4.93 -4.83
C PRO A 169 -23.70 -5.34 -5.49
N ARG A 170 -22.70 -4.44 -5.53
CA ARG A 170 -21.36 -4.77 -6.04
C ARG A 170 -20.65 -5.77 -5.13
N LEU A 171 -20.72 -5.54 -3.82
CA LEU A 171 -20.17 -6.42 -2.80
C LEU A 171 -20.77 -7.83 -2.91
N GLU A 172 -22.10 -7.93 -3.01
CA GLU A 172 -22.81 -9.21 -3.19
C GLU A 172 -22.37 -9.92 -4.48
N THR A 173 -22.21 -9.17 -5.58
CA THR A 173 -21.72 -9.71 -6.85
C THR A 173 -20.30 -10.28 -6.70
N SER A 174 -19.42 -9.59 -5.98
CA SER A 174 -18.05 -10.05 -5.72
C SER A 174 -18.04 -11.30 -4.83
N ILE A 175 -18.86 -11.33 -3.78
CA ILE A 175 -19.06 -12.52 -2.93
C ILE A 175 -19.54 -13.71 -3.76
N GLU A 176 -20.55 -13.54 -4.61
CA GLU A 176 -21.09 -14.61 -5.45
C GLU A 176 -20.03 -15.15 -6.43
N ARG A 177 -19.31 -14.25 -7.10
CA ARG A 177 -18.27 -14.61 -8.08
C ARG A 177 -17.03 -15.25 -7.45
N SER A 178 -16.76 -14.96 -6.18
CA SER A 178 -15.69 -15.59 -5.42
C SER A 178 -15.92 -17.10 -5.17
N ARG A 179 -17.17 -17.59 -5.34
CA ARG A 179 -17.58 -18.99 -5.20
C ARG A 179 -17.17 -19.63 -3.88
N GLN A 180 -16.16 -20.51 -3.89
CA GLN A 180 -15.63 -21.22 -2.72
C GLN A 180 -14.20 -20.79 -2.39
N SER A 181 -13.71 -19.71 -3.02
CA SER A 181 -12.36 -19.20 -2.77
C SER A 181 -12.27 -18.68 -1.34
N LEU A 182 -11.11 -18.85 -0.71
CA LEU A 182 -10.81 -18.16 0.54
C LEU A 182 -10.72 -16.66 0.29
N LEU A 183 -11.23 -15.86 1.23
CA LEU A 183 -11.43 -14.43 1.07
C LEU A 183 -10.37 -13.60 1.80
N ASP A 184 -9.91 -12.54 1.14
CA ASP A 184 -9.18 -11.46 1.78
C ASP A 184 -10.18 -10.32 1.99
N VAL A 185 -10.57 -10.10 3.24
CA VAL A 185 -11.59 -9.11 3.60
C VAL A 185 -10.90 -7.89 4.19
N HIS A 186 -11.17 -6.73 3.60
CA HIS A 186 -10.72 -5.45 4.12
C HIS A 186 -11.94 -4.63 4.50
N ILE A 187 -11.89 -4.02 5.68
CA ILE A 187 -13.01 -3.27 6.26
C ILE A 187 -12.51 -1.88 6.61
N ASP A 188 -12.99 -0.89 5.86
CA ASP A 188 -12.69 0.51 6.10
C ASP A 188 -13.79 1.17 6.91
N ALA A 189 -13.48 1.36 8.19
CA ALA A 189 -14.28 1.99 9.22
C ALA A 189 -13.58 3.28 9.72
N SER A 190 -12.80 3.94 8.87
CA SER A 190 -11.96 5.10 9.21
C SER A 190 -12.70 6.42 9.40
N ASP A 191 -13.96 6.52 8.94
CA ASP A 191 -14.72 7.77 8.85
C ASP A 191 -16.03 7.78 9.65
N PHE A 192 -16.51 9.01 9.88
CA PHE A 192 -17.75 9.27 10.62
C PHE A 192 -18.99 9.04 9.75
N PHE A 193 -19.78 8.00 10.06
CA PHE A 193 -21.11 7.79 9.48
C PHE A 193 -22.16 7.43 10.52
N ASP A 194 -23.43 7.61 10.16
CA ASP A 194 -24.57 7.37 11.02
C ASP A 194 -24.62 5.89 11.48
N PHE A 195 -24.57 5.70 12.80
CA PHE A 195 -24.07 4.48 13.45
C PHE A 195 -25.08 3.35 13.57
N THR A 196 -26.36 3.60 13.28
CA THR A 196 -27.45 2.68 13.64
C THR A 196 -27.88 1.74 12.52
N SER A 197 -27.77 2.14 11.25
CA SER A 197 -28.16 1.30 10.11
C SER A 197 -27.05 0.34 9.67
N THR A 198 -25.79 0.73 9.79
CA THR A 198 -24.66 0.06 9.13
C THR A 198 -24.09 -1.15 9.90
N THR A 199 -24.39 -1.29 11.20
CA THR A 199 -23.91 -2.44 11.99
C THR A 199 -24.62 -3.74 11.63
N GLY A 200 -25.90 -3.70 11.24
CA GLY A 200 -26.63 -4.88 10.78
C GLY A 200 -26.16 -5.38 9.41
N GLU A 201 -25.83 -4.46 8.50
CA GLU A 201 -25.27 -4.79 7.18
C GLU A 201 -23.90 -5.46 7.33
N MET A 202 -23.07 -4.94 8.23
CA MET A 202 -21.77 -5.52 8.56
C MET A 202 -21.90 -6.93 9.16
N ASP A 203 -22.86 -7.16 10.06
CA ASP A 203 -23.05 -8.50 10.64
C ASP A 203 -23.56 -9.51 9.62
N ASN A 204 -24.49 -9.11 8.75
CA ASN A 204 -24.93 -9.92 7.61
C ASN A 204 -23.76 -10.24 6.68
N PHE A 205 -22.93 -9.24 6.38
CA PHE A 205 -21.74 -9.43 5.56
C PHE A 205 -20.78 -10.45 6.16
N MET A 206 -20.44 -10.31 7.45
CA MET A 206 -19.53 -11.23 8.13
C MET A 206 -20.11 -12.63 8.30
N THR A 207 -21.43 -12.77 8.44
CA THR A 207 -22.09 -14.07 8.45
C THR A 207 -21.84 -14.85 7.15
N VAL A 208 -21.81 -14.15 6.01
CA VAL A 208 -21.60 -14.76 4.69
C VAL A 208 -20.12 -14.96 4.36
N THR A 209 -19.25 -14.01 4.72
CA THR A 209 -17.83 -14.04 4.33
C THR A 209 -16.94 -14.69 5.37
N GLY A 210 -17.23 -14.51 6.66
CA GLY A 210 -16.42 -14.93 7.81
C GLY A 210 -15.89 -16.37 7.75
N PRO A 211 -16.73 -17.39 7.45
CA PRO A 211 -16.26 -18.78 7.39
C PRO A 211 -15.16 -19.04 6.36
N ARG A 212 -15.06 -18.18 5.33
CA ARG A 212 -14.10 -18.27 4.22
C ARG A 212 -12.97 -17.23 4.32
N THR A 213 -13.02 -16.32 5.28
CA THR A 213 -12.03 -15.25 5.45
C THR A 213 -10.68 -15.82 5.89
N ARG A 214 -9.67 -15.72 5.03
CA ARG A 214 -8.27 -16.11 5.32
C ARG A 214 -7.43 -14.94 5.80
N SER A 215 -7.74 -13.73 5.36
CA SER A 215 -7.07 -12.49 5.75
C SER A 215 -8.13 -11.48 6.11
N LEU A 216 -7.95 -10.82 7.26
CA LEU A 216 -8.83 -9.76 7.72
C LEU A 216 -8.00 -8.51 7.99
N GLU A 217 -8.32 -7.44 7.29
CA GLU A 217 -7.73 -6.12 7.48
C GLU A 217 -8.81 -5.15 7.95
N LEU A 218 -8.58 -4.51 9.09
CA LEU A 218 -9.53 -3.62 9.72
C LEU A 218 -8.87 -2.26 9.91
N GLU A 219 -9.39 -1.26 9.22
CA GLU A 219 -9.03 0.13 9.45
C GLU A 219 -10.14 0.81 10.23
N VAL A 220 -9.81 1.43 11.36
CA VAL A 220 -10.79 1.99 12.27
C VAL A 220 -10.41 3.39 12.70
N GLY A 221 -11.30 4.36 12.47
CA GLY A 221 -11.10 5.76 12.79
C GLY A 221 -11.70 6.15 14.13
N LEU A 222 -10.89 6.69 15.03
CA LEU A 222 -11.36 7.32 16.25
C LEU A 222 -11.41 8.85 16.11
N HIS A 223 -12.62 9.38 15.88
CA HIS A 223 -12.93 10.78 16.17
C HIS A 223 -13.35 10.94 17.64
N MET A 224 -13.26 12.16 18.16
CA MET A 224 -13.55 12.49 19.56
C MET A 224 -14.92 11.96 20.03
N GLY A 225 -14.92 11.02 20.99
CA GLY A 225 -16.14 10.60 21.70
C GLY A 225 -16.28 9.10 21.98
N THR A 226 -17.33 8.72 22.72
CA THR A 226 -17.66 7.33 23.11
C THR A 226 -18.29 6.49 22.00
N VAL A 227 -18.82 7.14 20.96
CA VAL A 227 -19.56 6.49 19.87
C VAL A 227 -18.63 5.68 18.98
N SER A 228 -17.44 6.20 18.69
CA SER A 228 -16.46 5.52 17.84
C SER A 228 -15.96 4.19 18.45
N LEU A 229 -15.75 4.13 19.77
CA LEU A 229 -15.34 2.88 20.44
C LEU A 229 -16.41 1.79 20.40
N ARG A 230 -17.70 2.14 20.51
CA ARG A 230 -18.80 1.17 20.39
C ARG A 230 -18.86 0.56 19.00
N PHE A 231 -18.63 1.38 17.99
CA PHE A 231 -18.57 0.94 16.61
C PHE A 231 -17.37 0.02 16.36
N CYS A 232 -16.17 0.39 16.82
CA CYS A 232 -14.98 -0.48 16.80
C CYS A 232 -15.28 -1.84 17.42
N ARG A 233 -15.91 -1.83 18.60
CA ARG A 233 -16.32 -3.04 19.33
C ARG A 233 -17.27 -3.89 18.49
N SER A 234 -18.27 -3.29 17.86
CA SER A 234 -19.25 -4.01 17.04
C SER A 234 -18.59 -4.71 15.85
N VAL A 235 -17.77 -3.97 15.09
CA VAL A 235 -17.02 -4.47 13.92
C VAL A 235 -16.12 -5.64 14.31
N LEU A 236 -15.32 -5.50 15.37
CA LEU A 236 -14.42 -6.55 15.84
C LEU A 236 -15.18 -7.76 16.39
N THR A 237 -16.26 -7.52 17.15
CA THR A 237 -17.10 -8.59 17.71
C THR A 237 -17.71 -9.42 16.59
N SER A 238 -18.38 -8.78 15.63
CA SER A 238 -19.01 -9.48 14.50
C SER A 238 -17.96 -10.24 13.68
N SER A 239 -16.82 -9.61 13.39
CA SER A 239 -15.74 -10.24 12.64
C SER A 239 -15.22 -11.51 13.29
N PHE A 240 -14.88 -11.46 14.59
CA PHE A 240 -14.34 -12.62 15.29
C PHE A 240 -15.39 -13.66 15.70
N ALA A 241 -16.67 -13.27 15.79
CA ALA A 241 -17.75 -14.22 15.98
C ALA A 241 -17.88 -15.15 14.76
N HIS A 242 -17.90 -14.58 13.55
CA HIS A 242 -18.21 -15.31 12.31
C HIS A 242 -17.00 -15.92 11.59
N CYS A 243 -15.77 -15.45 11.87
CA CYS A 243 -14.57 -16.05 11.28
C CYS A 243 -14.33 -17.49 11.75
N ALA A 244 -13.93 -18.37 10.83
CA ALA A 244 -13.67 -19.78 11.16
C ALA A 244 -12.23 -20.01 11.69
N PRO A 245 -12.05 -20.69 12.84
CA PRO A 245 -10.75 -21.14 13.32
C PRO A 245 -10.05 -22.01 12.28
N GLY A 246 -8.75 -21.80 12.10
CA GLY A 246 -7.97 -22.51 11.08
C GLY A 246 -8.11 -21.95 9.66
N THR A 247 -9.15 -21.16 9.38
CA THR A 247 -9.29 -20.43 8.11
C THR A 247 -8.57 -19.08 8.18
N LEU A 248 -8.82 -18.28 9.21
CA LEU A 248 -8.16 -16.98 9.40
C LEU A 248 -6.67 -17.16 9.71
N ARG A 249 -5.81 -16.68 8.81
CA ARG A 249 -4.34 -16.78 8.89
C ARG A 249 -3.65 -15.44 9.07
N GLN A 250 -4.27 -14.36 8.63
CA GLN A 250 -3.70 -13.02 8.68
C GLN A 250 -4.68 -12.06 9.33
N LEU A 251 -4.19 -11.23 10.23
CA LEU A 251 -4.96 -10.18 10.88
C LEU A 251 -4.16 -8.88 10.87
N SER A 252 -4.78 -7.85 10.32
CA SER A 252 -4.27 -6.47 10.37
C SER A 252 -5.32 -5.59 11.04
N ILE A 253 -4.92 -4.84 12.07
CA ILE A 253 -5.77 -3.85 12.73
C ILE A 253 -5.02 -2.52 12.79
N LEU A 254 -5.55 -1.53 12.07
CA LEU A 254 -5.06 -0.16 12.09
C LEU A 254 -6.08 0.75 12.76
N LYS A 255 -5.68 1.37 13.86
CA LYS A 255 -6.40 2.46 14.51
C LYS A 255 -5.86 3.80 14.01
N ARG A 256 -6.71 4.60 13.33
CA ARG A 256 -6.41 5.98 12.91
C ARG A 256 -7.03 7.01 13.85
N GLY A 257 -6.37 8.15 14.04
CA GLY A 257 -6.92 9.29 14.78
C GLY A 257 -5.88 10.14 15.52
N LYS A 258 -6.30 11.31 16.02
CA LYS A 258 -5.43 12.22 16.80
C LYS A 258 -4.98 11.63 18.15
N TYR A 259 -5.66 10.58 18.63
CA TYR A 259 -5.37 9.89 19.88
C TYR A 259 -4.99 8.43 19.61
N ASN A 260 -3.95 8.23 18.81
CA ASN A 260 -3.33 6.94 18.56
C ASN A 260 -2.59 6.47 19.82
N HIS A 261 -3.35 6.08 20.84
CA HIS A 261 -2.86 5.47 22.06
C HIS A 261 -3.15 3.97 22.07
N TYR A 262 -2.27 3.25 22.74
CA TYR A 262 -2.44 1.83 23.05
C TYR A 262 -3.77 1.56 23.74
N GLN A 263 -4.48 0.53 23.27
CA GLN A 263 -5.67 0.02 23.92
C GLN A 263 -5.72 -1.51 23.79
N ALA A 264 -5.97 -2.19 24.90
CA ALA A 264 -6.08 -3.64 24.95
C ALA A 264 -7.42 -4.12 24.39
N ILE A 265 -7.42 -5.26 23.69
CA ILE A 265 -8.60 -6.00 23.29
C ILE A 265 -8.77 -7.15 24.28
N GLU A 266 -9.93 -7.21 24.94
CA GLU A 266 -10.25 -8.23 25.93
C GLU A 266 -11.66 -8.77 25.70
N PRO A 267 -11.93 -10.03 26.05
CA PRO A 267 -13.30 -10.53 26.04
C PRO A 267 -14.09 -9.92 27.21
N ALA A 268 -15.39 -9.67 27.01
CA ALA A 268 -16.23 -9.01 28.00
C ALA A 268 -16.39 -9.82 29.31
N ASP A 269 -16.15 -11.13 29.27
CA ASP A 269 -16.23 -12.04 30.41
C ASP A 269 -14.96 -12.07 31.28
N ASN A 270 -13.85 -11.47 30.83
CA ASN A 270 -12.56 -11.52 31.53
C ASN A 270 -11.76 -10.21 31.41
N MET A 271 -12.21 -9.18 32.12
CA MET A 271 -11.56 -7.86 32.14
C MET A 271 -10.29 -7.87 33.00
N ARG A 272 -9.15 -7.48 32.43
CA ARG A 272 -7.86 -7.44 33.13
C ARG A 272 -7.23 -6.05 33.14
N THR A 273 -7.50 -5.25 32.11
CA THR A 273 -6.92 -3.90 31.98
C THR A 273 -7.98 -2.80 32.03
N HIS A 274 -7.57 -1.62 32.48
CA HIS A 274 -8.45 -0.47 32.59
C HIS A 274 -8.59 0.17 31.19
N GLN A 275 -9.82 0.50 30.77
CA GLN A 275 -10.15 1.08 29.44
C GLN A 275 -9.92 0.15 28.23
N SER A 276 -9.93 -1.17 28.41
CA SER A 276 -9.93 -2.16 27.33
C SER A 276 -11.14 -2.00 26.39
N LEU A 277 -10.94 -2.37 25.13
CA LEU A 277 -12.01 -2.63 24.20
C LEU A 277 -12.55 -4.05 24.45
N LEU A 278 -13.71 -4.11 25.09
CA LEU A 278 -14.35 -5.37 25.48
C LEU A 278 -15.16 -5.94 24.33
N LEU A 279 -14.84 -7.15 23.88
CA LEU A 279 -15.55 -7.83 22.80
C LEU A 279 -16.63 -8.75 23.35
N ASP A 280 -17.77 -8.82 22.67
CA ASP A 280 -18.87 -9.74 23.04
C ASP A 280 -18.63 -11.14 22.43
N VAL A 281 -17.46 -11.70 22.70
CA VAL A 281 -17.00 -13.03 22.26
C VAL A 281 -16.24 -13.66 23.42
N SER A 282 -16.53 -14.93 23.73
CA SER A 282 -15.86 -15.64 24.83
C SER A 282 -14.34 -15.77 24.60
N GLU A 283 -13.56 -15.76 25.68
CA GLU A 283 -12.09 -15.94 25.62
C GLU A 283 -11.68 -17.19 24.83
N GLN A 284 -12.33 -18.34 25.09
CA GLN A 284 -12.01 -19.60 24.42
C GLN A 284 -12.14 -19.50 22.89
N ARG A 285 -13.23 -18.88 22.42
CA ARG A 285 -13.49 -18.68 21.00
C ARG A 285 -12.44 -17.80 20.34
N LEU A 286 -12.05 -16.70 20.97
CA LEU A 286 -11.00 -15.81 20.48
C LEU A 286 -9.66 -16.56 20.39
N GLU A 287 -9.29 -17.28 21.44
CA GLU A 287 -8.04 -18.03 21.50
C GLU A 287 -7.97 -19.17 20.47
N ASP A 288 -9.08 -19.88 20.23
CA ASP A 288 -9.16 -20.93 19.20
C ASP A 288 -9.03 -20.35 17.77
N LEU A 289 -9.65 -19.18 17.53
CA LEU A 289 -9.53 -18.44 16.28
C LEU A 289 -8.10 -17.94 16.07
N TRP A 290 -7.55 -17.24 17.07
CA TRP A 290 -6.27 -16.54 17.00
C TRP A 290 -5.06 -17.46 16.96
N LEU A 291 -5.14 -18.68 17.51
CA LEU A 291 -4.05 -19.67 17.51
C LEU A 291 -3.51 -20.01 16.10
N HIS A 292 -4.33 -19.80 15.06
CA HIS A 292 -4.01 -20.17 13.68
C HIS A 292 -3.48 -19.00 12.83
N ILE A 293 -3.49 -17.79 13.39
CA ILE A 293 -2.96 -16.58 12.76
C ILE A 293 -1.43 -16.66 12.79
N ASN A 294 -0.81 -16.41 11.65
CA ASN A 294 0.66 -16.42 11.49
C ASN A 294 1.21 -15.10 10.94
N VAL A 295 0.35 -14.20 10.47
CA VAL A 295 0.69 -12.82 10.09
C VAL A 295 -0.14 -11.89 10.96
N LEU A 296 0.54 -11.10 11.80
CA LEU A 296 -0.10 -10.20 12.74
C LEU A 296 0.45 -8.79 12.58
N ARG A 297 -0.42 -7.84 12.23
CA ARG A 297 -0.09 -6.42 12.07
C ARG A 297 -1.03 -5.60 12.93
N LEU A 298 -0.51 -4.90 13.94
CA LEU A 298 -1.36 -4.20 14.90
C LEU A 298 -0.81 -2.81 15.16
N ARG A 299 -1.66 -1.79 15.01
CA ARG A 299 -1.35 -0.41 15.38
C ARG A 299 -2.52 0.18 16.17
N GLY A 300 -2.29 0.41 17.46
CA GLY A 300 -3.22 1.09 18.38
C GLY A 300 -4.25 0.21 19.09
N LEU A 301 -4.61 -0.96 18.55
CA LEU A 301 -5.43 -1.97 19.22
C LEU A 301 -4.65 -3.29 19.31
N TYR A 302 -4.52 -3.83 20.52
CA TYR A 302 -3.69 -5.01 20.75
C TYR A 302 -4.42 -6.02 21.62
N PRO A 303 -4.53 -7.30 21.22
CA PRO A 303 -4.85 -8.36 22.16
C PRO A 303 -3.90 -8.33 23.36
N ILE A 304 -4.36 -8.83 24.49
CA ILE A 304 -3.51 -8.95 25.67
C ILE A 304 -2.25 -9.77 25.35
N TRP A 305 -1.08 -9.32 25.83
CA TRP A 305 0.22 -9.94 25.51
C TRP A 305 0.38 -11.42 25.91
N SER A 306 -0.54 -11.96 26.69
CA SER A 306 -0.60 -13.38 27.09
C SER A 306 -1.42 -14.27 26.15
N SER A 307 -2.07 -13.69 25.14
CA SER A 307 -2.90 -14.39 24.18
C SER A 307 -2.10 -15.31 23.26
N LYS A 308 -2.71 -16.42 22.81
CA LYS A 308 -2.13 -17.34 21.81
C LYS A 308 -2.02 -16.72 20.42
N ILE A 309 -2.58 -15.54 20.16
CA ILE A 309 -2.40 -14.84 18.88
C ILE A 309 -0.92 -14.56 18.58
N TYR A 310 -0.09 -14.47 19.62
CA TYR A 310 1.35 -14.22 19.50
C TYR A 310 2.19 -15.49 19.29
N HIS A 311 1.56 -16.63 19.04
CA HIS A 311 2.22 -17.92 18.89
C HIS A 311 2.29 -18.32 17.42
N LYS A 312 3.36 -19.04 17.04
CA LYS A 312 3.58 -19.57 15.67
C LYS A 312 3.53 -18.50 14.57
N LEU A 313 3.89 -17.27 14.92
CA LEU A 313 3.95 -16.16 13.97
C LEU A 313 5.14 -16.31 13.01
N VAL A 314 4.89 -15.94 11.75
CA VAL A 314 5.88 -15.75 10.68
C VAL A 314 6.13 -14.26 10.45
N GLU A 315 5.14 -13.41 10.72
CA GLU A 315 5.24 -11.96 10.65
C GLU A 315 4.56 -11.32 11.87
N LEU A 316 5.29 -10.45 12.55
CA LEU A 316 4.80 -9.63 13.65
C LEU A 316 5.17 -8.18 13.41
N ARG A 317 4.15 -7.31 13.34
CA ARG A 317 4.33 -5.87 13.23
C ARG A 317 3.60 -5.14 14.34
N LEU A 318 4.39 -4.46 15.16
CA LEU A 318 3.95 -3.65 16.29
C LEU A 318 4.68 -2.30 16.23
N PRO A 319 4.36 -1.42 15.27
CA PRO A 319 4.98 -0.09 15.14
C PRO A 319 4.80 0.76 16.41
N LEU A 320 5.60 1.82 16.51
CA LEU A 320 5.52 2.76 17.63
C LEU A 320 4.11 3.32 17.81
N ILE A 321 3.66 3.30 19.07
CA ILE A 321 2.41 3.90 19.51
C ILE A 321 2.63 4.57 20.87
N GLN A 322 2.00 5.72 21.09
CA GLN A 322 2.09 6.38 22.40
C GLN A 322 1.31 5.58 23.46
N GLY A 323 1.86 5.51 24.67
CA GLY A 323 1.22 4.87 25.83
C GLY A 323 1.24 3.34 25.83
N GLY A 324 1.75 2.68 24.78
CA GLY A 324 1.91 1.23 24.74
C GLY A 324 3.18 0.77 25.44
N SER A 325 3.04 -0.16 26.39
CA SER A 325 4.20 -0.82 26.98
C SER A 325 3.98 -2.32 27.17
N MET A 326 5.10 -3.04 27.15
CA MET A 326 5.16 -4.48 27.36
C MET A 326 6.36 -4.77 28.27
N THR A 327 6.23 -5.75 29.17
CA THR A 327 7.39 -6.18 29.98
C THR A 327 8.37 -6.98 29.11
N GLU A 328 9.65 -6.92 29.45
CA GLU A 328 10.68 -7.72 28.78
C GLU A 328 10.34 -9.23 28.75
N SER A 329 9.78 -9.74 29.85
CA SER A 329 9.38 -11.15 29.97
C SER A 329 8.28 -11.55 28.98
N GLN A 330 7.33 -10.65 28.72
CA GLN A 330 6.26 -10.86 27.73
C GLN A 330 6.84 -10.87 26.32
N LEU A 331 7.73 -9.94 25.99
CA LEU A 331 8.39 -9.91 24.69
C LEU A 331 9.18 -11.21 24.45
N VAL A 332 10.00 -11.62 25.42
CA VAL A 332 10.78 -12.85 25.34
C VAL A 332 9.87 -14.08 25.18
N ALA A 333 8.71 -14.11 25.86
CA ALA A 333 7.74 -15.18 25.70
C ALA A 333 7.16 -15.21 24.27
N ILE A 334 6.75 -14.06 23.73
CA ILE A 334 6.21 -13.93 22.36
C ILE A 334 7.23 -14.42 21.33
N LEU A 335 8.49 -13.96 21.43
CA LEU A 335 9.56 -14.37 20.52
C LEU A 335 9.84 -15.88 20.60
N LYS A 336 9.83 -16.46 21.81
CA LYS A 336 10.02 -17.91 22.00
C LYS A 336 8.83 -18.74 21.49
N SER A 337 7.62 -18.21 21.57
CA SER A 337 6.41 -18.84 21.05
C SER A 337 6.32 -18.79 19.51
N SER A 338 7.17 -18.00 18.85
CA SER A 338 7.17 -17.79 17.40
C SER A 338 8.57 -17.95 16.79
N PRO A 339 9.17 -19.16 16.83
CA PRO A 339 10.55 -19.38 16.37
C PRO A 339 10.74 -19.28 14.85
N GLN A 340 9.66 -19.35 14.06
CA GLN A 340 9.65 -19.27 12.60
C GLN A 340 9.46 -17.83 12.09
N LEU A 341 9.61 -16.84 12.96
CA LEU A 341 9.43 -15.43 12.63
C LEU A 341 10.44 -14.99 11.57
N ARG A 342 9.93 -14.50 10.44
CA ARG A 342 10.71 -13.98 9.30
C ARG A 342 10.72 -12.46 9.28
N ILE A 343 9.63 -11.82 9.71
CA ILE A 343 9.48 -10.37 9.75
C ILE A 343 9.13 -9.94 11.16
N LEU A 344 9.95 -9.06 11.73
CA LEU A 344 9.72 -8.43 13.02
C LEU A 344 9.82 -6.91 12.88
N GLU A 345 8.70 -6.23 13.05
CA GLU A 345 8.67 -4.78 13.26
C GLU A 345 8.23 -4.51 14.69
N PHE A 346 9.04 -3.78 15.45
CA PHE A 346 8.79 -3.54 16.87
C PHE A 346 9.09 -2.10 17.26
N GLY A 347 8.12 -1.47 17.92
CA GLY A 347 8.18 -0.10 18.42
C GLY A 347 7.57 0.10 19.81
N ILE A 348 7.02 -0.95 20.41
CA ILE A 348 6.37 -0.85 21.74
C ILE A 348 7.44 -0.68 22.83
N GLY A 349 7.17 0.20 23.81
CA GLY A 349 8.09 0.45 24.92
C GLY A 349 8.29 -0.78 25.82
N ILE A 350 9.54 -1.08 26.17
CA ILE A 350 9.89 -2.24 27.01
C ILE A 350 10.13 -1.81 28.47
N THR A 351 9.33 -2.36 29.39
CA THR A 351 9.42 -2.13 30.83
C THR A 351 10.02 -3.32 31.59
N ALA A 352 10.35 -3.13 32.87
CA ALA A 352 10.88 -4.16 33.78
C ALA A 352 12.16 -4.87 33.28
N ARG A 353 13.09 -4.09 32.73
CA ARG A 353 14.37 -4.56 32.16
C ARG A 353 15.21 -5.31 33.20
N GLY A 354 15.75 -6.47 32.83
CA GLY A 354 16.67 -7.26 33.66
C GLY A 354 16.02 -7.97 34.87
N SER A 355 14.69 -7.99 34.97
CA SER A 355 13.95 -8.56 36.11
C SER A 355 13.94 -10.10 36.15
N THR A 356 14.37 -10.80 35.10
CA THR A 356 14.31 -12.27 35.04
C THR A 356 15.62 -12.89 34.56
N ASN A 357 16.03 -14.00 35.17
CA ASN A 357 17.21 -14.78 34.73
C ASN A 357 17.07 -15.33 33.28
N ALA A 358 15.84 -15.39 32.75
CA ALA A 358 15.53 -15.79 31.37
C ALA A 358 15.93 -14.75 30.30
N SER A 359 16.23 -13.50 30.72
CA SER A 359 16.68 -12.34 29.94
C SER A 359 18.12 -12.45 29.41
N LYS A 360 18.97 -13.26 30.08
CA LYS A 360 20.43 -13.20 29.87
C LYS A 360 20.91 -13.74 28.53
N LYS A 361 20.06 -14.44 27.78
CA LYS A 361 20.42 -15.01 26.47
C LYS A 361 19.47 -14.46 25.39
N PRO A 362 20.02 -13.96 24.27
CA PRO A 362 19.21 -13.60 23.12
C PRO A 362 18.34 -14.77 22.66
N VAL A 363 17.12 -14.47 22.22
CA VAL A 363 16.19 -15.45 21.66
C VAL A 363 16.62 -15.78 20.22
N PRO A 364 16.89 -17.06 19.89
CA PRO A 364 17.28 -17.43 18.54
C PRO A 364 16.08 -17.37 17.59
N LEU A 365 16.20 -16.54 16.55
CA LEU A 365 15.24 -16.40 15.45
C LEU A 365 15.94 -16.77 14.14
N ALA A 366 16.07 -18.07 13.90
CA ALA A 366 16.89 -18.61 12.81
C ALA A 366 16.39 -18.21 11.42
N ASP A 367 15.09 -17.98 11.30
CA ASP A 367 14.40 -17.63 10.05
C ASP A 367 14.22 -16.11 9.86
N LEU A 368 14.71 -15.26 10.76
CA LEU A 368 14.53 -13.82 10.68
C LEU A 368 15.23 -13.25 9.45
N GLU A 369 14.46 -12.57 8.60
CA GLU A 369 14.88 -11.99 7.32
C GLU A 369 14.73 -10.46 7.32
N ILE A 370 13.76 -9.92 8.07
CA ILE A 370 13.48 -8.48 8.16
C ILE A 370 13.30 -8.08 9.62
N LEU A 371 14.08 -7.08 10.06
CA LEU A 371 13.97 -6.44 11.36
C LEU A 371 13.79 -4.93 11.20
N ILE A 372 12.66 -4.39 11.65
CA ILE A 372 12.36 -2.95 11.60
C ILE A 372 12.22 -2.45 13.04
N THR A 373 13.02 -1.46 13.41
CA THR A 373 12.96 -0.82 14.72
C THR A 373 12.35 0.56 14.61
N SER A 374 11.56 0.97 15.60
CA SER A 374 11.03 2.33 15.67
C SER A 374 12.03 3.35 16.23
N THR A 375 11.62 4.62 16.29
CA THR A 375 12.35 5.69 16.99
C THR A 375 12.32 5.43 18.50
N TRP A 376 13.41 4.87 19.03
CA TRP A 376 13.64 4.72 20.46
C TRP A 376 14.84 5.53 20.91
N ALA A 377 14.92 5.83 22.20
CA ALA A 377 16.18 6.29 22.78
C ALA A 377 17.23 5.16 22.72
N GLN A 378 18.51 5.54 22.64
CA GLN A 378 19.62 4.62 22.40
C GLN A 378 19.69 3.43 23.38
N PRO A 379 19.48 3.60 24.71
CA PRO A 379 19.49 2.48 25.65
C PRO A 379 18.38 1.46 25.40
N GLU A 380 17.24 1.87 24.83
CA GLU A 380 16.11 0.98 24.59
C GLU A 380 16.32 0.16 23.31
N LEU A 381 16.83 0.81 22.25
CA LEU A 381 17.23 0.13 21.03
C LEU A 381 18.31 -0.92 21.30
N SER A 382 19.37 -0.53 22.02
CA SER A 382 20.45 -1.46 22.41
C SER A 382 19.91 -2.65 23.20
N HIS A 383 19.05 -2.38 24.19
CA HIS A 383 18.44 -3.44 24.99
C HIS A 383 17.58 -4.38 24.15
N PHE A 384 16.70 -3.86 23.28
CA PHE A 384 15.88 -4.68 22.39
C PHE A 384 16.74 -5.56 21.47
N LEU A 385 17.74 -4.98 20.81
CA LEU A 385 18.62 -5.71 19.90
C LEU A 385 19.40 -6.81 20.62
N GLN A 386 19.76 -6.62 21.89
CA GLN A 386 20.39 -7.67 22.71
C GLN A 386 19.46 -8.88 22.97
N LEU A 387 18.14 -8.69 22.94
CA LEU A 387 17.18 -9.80 23.14
C LEU A 387 17.03 -10.68 21.90
N VAL A 388 17.49 -10.25 20.73
CA VAL A 388 17.29 -10.95 19.45
C VAL A 388 18.61 -11.55 18.94
N ALA A 389 18.60 -12.83 18.56
CA ALA A 389 19.68 -13.48 17.85
C ALA A 389 19.21 -13.99 16.49
N PRO A 390 19.47 -13.24 15.40
CA PRO A 390 19.15 -13.69 14.05
C PRO A 390 19.96 -14.93 13.64
N GLY A 391 19.40 -15.72 12.72
CA GLY A 391 20.09 -16.86 12.11
C GLY A 391 21.14 -16.48 11.08
N PRO A 392 21.68 -17.47 10.34
CA PRO A 392 22.67 -17.25 9.30
C PRO A 392 22.09 -16.66 8.00
N LYS A 393 20.76 -16.56 7.88
CA LYS A 393 20.10 -16.03 6.68
C LYS A 393 20.46 -14.55 6.47
N PRO A 394 20.47 -14.07 5.21
CA PRO A 394 20.63 -12.65 4.92
C PRO A 394 19.56 -11.82 5.65
N LEU A 395 19.99 -10.83 6.43
CA LEU A 395 19.12 -9.98 7.24
C LEU A 395 19.02 -8.57 6.62
N CYS A 396 17.79 -8.07 6.53
CA CYS A 396 17.47 -6.67 6.29
C CYS A 396 17.14 -5.99 7.62
N VAL A 397 17.85 -4.90 7.95
CA VAL A 397 17.65 -4.17 9.19
C VAL A 397 17.29 -2.72 8.88
N SER A 398 16.24 -2.18 9.49
CA SER A 398 15.88 -0.76 9.40
C SER A 398 15.96 -0.13 10.79
N ILE A 399 16.88 0.83 10.96
CA ILE A 399 17.14 1.52 12.24
C ILE A 399 16.94 3.02 12.07
N VAL A 400 16.26 3.64 13.03
CA VAL A 400 16.17 5.09 13.12
C VAL A 400 17.17 5.58 14.16
N ASN A 401 17.91 6.65 13.84
CA ASN A 401 18.87 7.23 14.77
C ASN A 401 18.16 7.62 16.09
N PRO A 402 18.61 7.09 17.25
CA PRO A 402 18.02 7.40 18.55
C PRO A 402 18.22 8.84 19.03
N ASN A 403 19.14 9.59 18.40
CA ASN A 403 19.50 10.95 18.81
C ASN A 403 18.65 12.05 18.13
N VAL A 404 17.72 11.67 17.25
CA VAL A 404 16.88 12.61 16.50
C VAL A 404 16.00 13.43 17.43
N GLY A 405 16.11 14.76 17.35
CA GLY A 405 15.29 15.71 18.11
C GLY A 405 15.78 16.05 19.51
N ASN A 406 16.88 15.43 19.98
CA ASN A 406 17.42 15.64 21.33
C ASN A 406 18.46 16.79 21.36
N TYR A 407 18.08 17.96 20.84
CA TYR A 407 18.95 19.15 20.77
C TYR A 407 19.02 19.95 22.08
N SER A 408 18.39 19.47 23.16
CA SER A 408 18.18 20.25 24.38
C SER A 408 19.17 20.02 25.52
N ASP A 409 20.12 19.09 25.40
CA ASP A 409 21.08 18.82 26.49
C ASP A 409 22.48 19.37 26.20
N GLU A 410 23.03 20.13 27.16
CA GLU A 410 24.40 20.61 27.19
C GLU A 410 25.38 19.43 27.36
N GLY A 411 25.69 18.72 26.27
CA GLY A 411 26.68 17.65 26.26
C GLY A 411 26.92 17.09 24.86
N PRO A 412 28.06 16.41 24.62
CA PRO A 412 28.25 15.69 23.37
C PRO A 412 27.19 14.59 23.25
N PRO A 413 26.54 14.44 22.08
CA PRO A 413 25.54 13.40 21.89
C PRO A 413 26.16 12.01 22.13
N PRO A 414 25.41 11.06 22.71
CA PRO A 414 25.90 9.72 22.92
C PRO A 414 26.23 9.07 21.57
N PRO A 415 27.23 8.16 21.53
CA PRO A 415 27.62 7.50 20.29
C PRO A 415 26.44 6.74 19.67
N LEU A 416 26.30 6.81 18.34
CA LEU A 416 25.21 6.14 17.63
C LEU A 416 25.22 4.62 17.88
N PHE A 417 26.40 4.01 17.91
CA PHE A 417 26.59 2.57 18.07
C PHE A 417 27.27 2.23 19.40
N ASP A 418 26.47 1.84 20.39
CA ASP A 418 26.96 1.31 21.66
C ASP A 418 27.42 -0.16 21.55
N ASP A 419 27.96 -0.71 22.65
CA ASP A 419 28.42 -2.10 22.70
C ASP A 419 27.31 -3.12 22.43
N GLY A 420 26.05 -2.81 22.76
CA GLY A 420 24.91 -3.68 22.54
C GLY A 420 24.56 -3.81 21.06
N ILE A 421 24.47 -2.68 20.37
CA ILE A 421 24.23 -2.60 18.92
C ILE A 421 25.40 -3.26 18.18
N LYS A 422 26.64 -2.96 18.57
CA LYS A 422 27.86 -3.58 18.01
C LYS A 422 27.85 -5.10 18.13
N LYS A 423 27.49 -5.63 19.31
CA LYS A 423 27.34 -7.08 19.51
C LYS A 423 26.22 -7.68 18.66
N PHE A 424 25.15 -6.94 18.39
CA PHE A 424 24.07 -7.38 17.51
C PHE A 424 24.53 -7.46 16.05
N PHE A 425 25.20 -6.44 15.53
CA PHE A 425 25.75 -6.47 14.17
C PHE A 425 26.80 -7.56 13.99
N ALA A 426 27.71 -7.72 14.97
CA ALA A 426 28.76 -8.75 14.89
C ALA A 426 28.24 -10.20 14.78
N ARG A 427 27.05 -10.48 15.33
CA ARG A 427 26.43 -11.82 15.27
C ARG A 427 25.41 -11.99 14.14
N SER A 428 25.10 -10.93 13.40
CA SER A 428 24.02 -10.91 12.40
C SER A 428 24.58 -10.91 10.98
N ASN A 429 23.96 -11.65 10.06
CA ASN A 429 24.36 -11.64 8.66
C ASN A 429 23.64 -10.52 7.89
N ILE A 430 23.95 -9.26 8.23
CA ILE A 430 23.31 -8.09 7.64
C ILE A 430 23.82 -7.88 6.21
N THR A 431 22.91 -7.98 5.24
CA THR A 431 23.19 -7.73 3.82
C THR A 431 22.48 -6.50 3.29
N ARG A 432 21.40 -6.08 3.97
CA ARG A 432 20.63 -4.88 3.64
C ARG A 432 20.43 -4.06 4.90
N ILE A 433 20.69 -2.77 4.85
CA ILE A 433 20.39 -1.89 5.98
C ILE A 433 19.76 -0.58 5.50
N GLY A 434 18.67 -0.18 6.15
CA GLY A 434 18.08 1.15 6.04
C GLY A 434 18.41 1.91 7.32
N VAL A 435 18.96 3.13 7.20
CA VAL A 435 19.19 3.99 8.36
C VAL A 435 18.58 5.37 8.12
N ALA A 436 17.81 5.83 9.10
CA ALA A 436 17.24 7.16 9.09
C ALA A 436 18.00 8.11 10.02
N ALA A 437 18.20 9.34 9.57
CA ALA A 437 18.76 10.47 10.29
C ALA A 437 20.18 10.26 10.83
N ILE A 438 21.11 9.80 9.98
CA ILE A 438 22.55 9.92 10.28
C ILE A 438 22.97 11.36 9.97
N ASP A 439 23.75 12.01 10.84
CA ASP A 439 24.10 13.43 10.67
C ASP A 439 25.57 13.65 10.23
N LYS A 440 26.42 12.64 10.35
CA LYS A 440 27.88 12.77 10.11
C LYS A 440 28.45 11.64 9.28
N TYR A 441 29.46 11.95 8.44
CA TYR A 441 30.16 10.93 7.66
C TYR A 441 30.92 9.92 8.55
N ALA A 442 31.37 10.36 9.73
CA ALA A 442 32.01 9.48 10.71
C ALA A 442 31.08 8.35 11.19
N GLU A 443 29.79 8.65 11.40
CA GLU A 443 28.79 7.66 11.82
C GLU A 443 28.46 6.69 10.68
N PHE A 444 28.38 7.21 9.45
CA PHE A 444 28.22 6.40 8.24
C PHE A 444 29.38 5.40 8.06
N THR A 445 30.63 5.85 8.24
CA THR A 445 31.80 4.97 8.12
C THR A 445 31.88 3.96 9.27
N GLU A 446 31.55 4.37 10.51
CA GLU A 446 31.45 3.43 11.64
C GLU A 446 30.43 2.32 11.34
N LEU A 447 29.24 2.69 10.82
CA LEU A 447 28.21 1.74 10.43
C LEU A 447 28.75 0.70 9.44
N LEU A 448 29.33 1.16 8.33
CA LEU A 448 29.86 0.27 7.29
C LEU A 448 30.95 -0.67 7.84
N GLY A 449 31.78 -0.18 8.77
CA GLY A 449 32.76 -1.02 9.47
C GLY A 449 32.14 -2.16 10.30
N LEU A 450 30.89 -1.98 10.76
CA LEU A 450 30.17 -3.01 11.52
C LEU A 450 29.41 -4.01 10.63
N VAL A 451 29.13 -3.66 9.37
CA VAL A 451 28.38 -4.51 8.43
C VAL A 451 29.16 -4.80 7.13
N PRO A 452 30.31 -5.50 7.19
CA PRO A 452 31.20 -5.68 6.05
C PRO A 452 30.61 -6.52 4.89
N ARG A 453 29.46 -7.18 5.10
CA ARG A 453 28.75 -7.99 4.09
C ARG A 453 27.59 -7.25 3.42
N ILE A 454 27.45 -5.96 3.70
CA ILE A 454 26.40 -5.13 3.12
C ILE A 454 26.46 -5.16 1.59
N ARG A 455 25.29 -5.22 0.97
CA ARG A 455 25.10 -5.09 -0.48
C ARG A 455 24.15 -3.95 -0.82
N THR A 456 23.18 -3.70 0.05
CA THR A 456 22.13 -2.70 -0.19
C THR A 456 22.03 -1.77 1.01
N LEU A 457 22.17 -0.47 0.76
CA LEU A 457 22.11 0.57 1.77
C LEU A 457 20.98 1.55 1.44
N GLY A 458 20.13 1.84 2.41
CA GLY A 458 19.11 2.87 2.33
C GLY A 458 19.37 3.95 3.35
N LEU A 459 19.25 5.20 2.93
CA LEU A 459 19.49 6.37 3.75
C LEU A 459 18.27 7.26 3.67
N THR A 460 17.73 7.65 4.81
CA THR A 460 16.59 8.58 4.94
C THR A 460 17.01 9.72 5.85
N ASP A 461 16.50 10.93 5.63
CA ASP A 461 16.77 12.11 6.48
C ASP A 461 18.27 12.36 6.73
N TRP A 462 19.15 12.01 5.78
CA TRP A 462 20.59 12.24 5.95
C TRP A 462 20.97 13.65 5.54
N PHE A 463 21.51 14.42 6.47
CA PHE A 463 22.14 15.71 6.24
C PHE A 463 23.66 15.57 6.33
N CYS A 464 24.39 15.87 5.25
CA CYS A 464 25.85 15.91 5.26
C CYS A 464 26.35 17.21 4.64
N GLU A 465 26.72 18.17 5.49
CA GLU A 465 27.33 19.45 5.07
C GLU A 465 28.85 19.29 4.86
N GLY A 466 29.43 20.07 3.93
CA GLY A 466 30.73 19.84 3.29
C GLY A 466 32.03 19.95 4.12
N PRO A 467 33.13 20.43 3.50
CA PRO A 467 34.47 19.81 3.48
C PRO A 467 35.30 19.86 4.78
N GLY A 468 34.69 20.16 5.93
CA GLY A 468 35.34 20.14 7.25
C GLY A 468 35.46 18.74 7.86
N GLU A 469 34.74 17.74 7.34
CA GLU A 469 34.86 16.35 7.80
C GLU A 469 36.00 15.63 7.07
N ASP A 470 36.94 15.07 7.84
CA ASP A 470 37.99 14.18 7.35
C ASP A 470 37.35 12.97 6.65
N LEU A 471 37.22 13.01 5.32
CA LEU A 471 36.75 11.91 4.47
C LEU A 471 37.78 10.76 4.46
N LYS A 472 37.91 10.08 5.60
CA LYS A 472 38.81 8.94 5.77
C LYS A 472 38.16 7.70 5.18
N ALA A 473 38.91 7.03 4.31
CA ALA A 473 38.53 5.72 3.80
C ALA A 473 38.56 4.68 4.91
N LEU A 474 37.63 3.72 4.84
CA LEU A 474 37.63 2.55 5.72
C LEU A 474 38.87 1.69 5.48
N SER A 475 39.39 1.08 6.54
CA SER A 475 40.54 0.17 6.43
C SER A 475 40.21 -1.14 5.70
N THR A 476 38.92 -1.44 5.50
CA THR A 476 38.45 -2.63 4.77
C THR A 476 37.67 -2.21 3.53
N PRO A 477 37.93 -2.81 2.36
CA PRO A 477 37.20 -2.49 1.14
C PRO A 477 35.79 -3.06 1.24
N ILE A 478 34.79 -2.20 1.09
CA ILE A 478 33.36 -2.54 1.10
C ILE A 478 32.77 -2.15 -0.25
N ASN A 479 31.99 -3.05 -0.85
CA ASN A 479 31.31 -2.83 -2.12
C ASN A 479 29.81 -2.77 -1.90
N ILE A 480 29.17 -1.69 -2.33
CA ILE A 480 27.72 -1.51 -2.25
C ILE A 480 27.13 -1.79 -3.64
N ASP A 481 26.28 -2.81 -3.75
CA ASP A 481 25.58 -3.11 -5.00
C ASP A 481 24.50 -2.05 -5.30
N THR A 482 23.79 -1.57 -4.28
CA THR A 482 22.71 -0.59 -4.46
C THR A 482 22.64 0.40 -3.30
N LEU A 483 22.64 1.69 -3.62
CA LEU A 483 22.44 2.80 -2.71
C LEU A 483 21.07 3.43 -2.96
N TYR A 484 20.21 3.40 -1.96
CA TYR A 484 18.93 4.10 -1.96
C TYR A 484 19.07 5.41 -1.19
N LEU A 485 18.78 6.51 -1.88
CA LEU A 485 18.56 7.81 -1.27
C LEU A 485 17.05 7.97 -1.14
N LEU A 486 16.56 7.86 0.09
CA LEU A 486 15.15 7.95 0.47
C LEU A 486 14.81 9.37 0.91
N ASN A 487 13.56 9.60 1.32
CA ASN A 487 13.01 10.92 1.61
C ASN A 487 13.95 11.81 2.46
N HIS A 488 13.99 13.10 2.13
CA HIS A 488 14.67 14.17 2.86
C HIS A 488 16.20 14.05 3.01
N CYS A 489 16.87 13.25 2.17
CA CYS A 489 18.33 13.33 2.07
C CYS A 489 18.80 14.67 1.47
N ARG A 490 19.74 15.34 2.14
CA ARG A 490 20.48 16.51 1.65
C ARG A 490 21.97 16.28 1.83
N MET A 491 22.70 16.25 0.72
CA MET A 491 24.15 16.07 0.75
C MET A 491 24.82 16.81 -0.39
N GLU A 492 26.03 17.28 -0.14
CA GLU A 492 26.86 17.85 -1.19
C GLU A 492 27.26 16.80 -2.23
N TRP A 493 27.28 17.20 -3.50
CA TRP A 493 27.75 16.36 -4.60
C TRP A 493 29.14 15.75 -4.36
N ALA A 494 30.05 16.50 -3.74
CA ALA A 494 31.41 16.02 -3.44
C ALA A 494 31.39 14.79 -2.53
N VAL A 495 30.51 14.77 -1.52
CA VAL A 495 30.33 13.65 -0.59
C VAL A 495 29.72 12.45 -1.30
N LEU A 496 28.64 12.67 -2.06
CA LEU A 496 28.00 11.58 -2.81
C LEU A 496 28.97 10.95 -3.82
N LYS A 497 29.71 11.77 -4.56
CA LYS A 497 30.74 11.30 -5.48
C LYS A 497 31.83 10.50 -4.77
N HIS A 498 32.29 10.97 -3.61
CA HIS A 498 33.24 10.23 -2.79
C HIS A 498 32.68 8.86 -2.37
N ILE A 499 31.42 8.79 -1.90
CA ILE A 499 30.77 7.52 -1.53
C ILE A 499 30.72 6.56 -2.72
N ILE A 500 30.28 7.03 -3.88
CA ILE A 500 30.16 6.20 -5.10
C ILE A 500 31.51 5.60 -5.49
N GLN A 501 32.57 6.41 -5.45
CA GLN A 501 33.91 6.01 -5.85
C GLN A 501 34.58 5.10 -4.81
N THR A 502 34.49 5.46 -3.53
CA THR A 502 35.11 4.73 -2.42
C THR A 502 34.47 3.37 -2.18
N PHE A 503 33.15 3.26 -2.33
CA PHE A 503 32.39 2.03 -2.06
C PHE A 503 31.92 1.29 -3.33
N HIS A 504 32.44 1.68 -4.49
CA HIS A 504 32.16 1.07 -5.79
C HIS A 504 30.67 0.82 -6.05
N VAL A 505 29.86 1.86 -5.81
CA VAL A 505 28.39 1.76 -5.91
C VAL A 505 27.97 1.45 -7.35
N LYS A 506 27.24 0.34 -7.56
CA LYS A 506 26.81 -0.10 -8.91
C LYS A 506 25.48 0.52 -9.37
N ALA A 507 24.56 0.71 -8.43
CA ALA A 507 23.24 1.26 -8.68
C ALA A 507 22.88 2.30 -7.63
N ILE A 508 22.30 3.42 -8.07
CA ILE A 508 21.76 4.47 -7.21
C ILE A 508 20.28 4.65 -7.55
N ILE A 509 19.44 4.58 -6.53
CA ILE A 509 18.00 4.75 -6.64
C ILE A 509 17.59 5.92 -5.76
N ILE A 510 16.95 6.90 -6.38
CA ILE A 510 16.62 8.20 -5.79
C ILE A 510 15.09 8.28 -5.67
N TRP A 511 14.56 8.30 -4.45
CA TRP A 511 13.14 8.15 -4.11
C TRP A 511 12.40 9.43 -3.66
N GLY A 512 11.43 9.94 -4.40
CA GLY A 512 10.67 11.15 -4.04
C GLY A 512 11.33 12.46 -4.48
N ASP A 513 10.95 13.57 -3.84
CA ASP A 513 11.45 14.91 -4.17
C ASP A 513 12.79 15.18 -3.47
N HIS A 514 13.89 14.87 -4.18
CA HIS A 514 15.25 15.07 -3.66
C HIS A 514 15.78 16.46 -3.94
N ALA A 515 16.34 17.07 -2.89
CA ALA A 515 17.25 18.20 -3.02
C ALA A 515 18.69 17.69 -2.83
N VAL A 516 19.28 17.11 -3.88
CA VAL A 516 20.74 17.02 -3.90
C VAL A 516 21.25 18.42 -4.23
N GLU A 517 21.86 19.06 -3.24
CA GLU A 517 22.33 20.44 -3.34
C GLU A 517 23.81 20.45 -3.75
N SER A 518 24.14 21.21 -4.79
CA SER A 518 25.54 21.54 -5.11
C SER A 518 25.79 22.98 -4.65
N GLY A 519 26.00 23.16 -3.35
CA GLY A 519 26.01 24.49 -2.73
C GLY A 519 24.59 25.05 -2.59
N GLN A 520 24.42 26.38 -2.64
CA GLN A 520 23.14 27.05 -2.33
C GLN A 520 22.03 26.94 -3.38
N MET A 521 22.15 26.11 -4.43
CA MET A 521 21.14 26.00 -5.49
C MET A 521 20.71 24.55 -5.75
N PRO A 522 19.40 24.29 -5.91
CA PRO A 522 18.88 22.98 -6.29
C PRO A 522 19.38 22.63 -7.69
N ILE A 523 19.91 21.41 -7.86
CA ILE A 523 20.41 20.94 -9.16
C ILE A 523 19.20 20.50 -9.99
N GLU A 524 19.10 20.98 -11.24
CA GLU A 524 18.13 20.46 -12.21
C GLU A 524 18.34 18.95 -12.43
N LYS A 525 17.24 18.19 -12.48
CA LYS A 525 17.23 16.71 -12.52
C LYS A 525 18.06 16.12 -13.67
N GLU A 526 17.94 16.68 -14.87
CA GLU A 526 18.61 16.16 -16.08
C GLU A 526 20.14 16.33 -16.07
N PRO A 527 20.70 17.51 -15.75
CA PRO A 527 22.15 17.66 -15.53
C PRO A 527 22.69 16.73 -14.44
N PHE A 528 21.96 16.60 -13.33
CA PHE A 528 22.36 15.77 -12.20
C PHE A 528 22.43 14.28 -12.57
N GLU A 529 21.39 13.77 -13.23
CA GLU A 529 21.34 12.39 -13.72
C GLU A 529 22.49 12.10 -14.68
N ARG A 530 22.77 13.02 -15.61
CA ARG A 530 23.86 12.88 -16.58
C ARG A 530 25.21 12.77 -15.89
N GLU A 531 25.43 13.53 -14.82
CA GLU A 531 26.66 13.49 -14.05
C GLU A 531 26.78 12.19 -13.24
N LEU A 532 25.70 11.74 -12.58
CA LEU A 532 25.66 10.46 -11.86
C LEU A 532 26.00 9.28 -12.76
N ARG A 533 25.46 9.25 -13.99
CA ARG A 533 25.71 8.19 -14.97
C ARG A 533 27.18 8.09 -15.42
N LYS A 534 28.02 9.11 -15.18
CA LYS A 534 29.48 9.03 -15.40
C LYS A 534 30.19 8.22 -14.33
N HIS A 535 29.59 8.08 -13.16
CA HIS A 535 30.20 7.45 -11.98
C HIS A 535 29.50 6.16 -11.56
N CYS A 536 28.25 5.95 -11.97
CA CYS A 536 27.42 4.80 -11.61
C CYS A 536 26.71 4.23 -12.85
N SER A 537 26.67 2.90 -12.97
CA SER A 537 26.09 2.22 -14.15
C SER A 537 24.56 2.31 -14.22
N ILE A 538 23.90 2.35 -13.05
CA ILE A 538 22.44 2.32 -12.95
C ILE A 538 22.01 3.52 -12.09
N VAL A 539 21.17 4.38 -12.66
CA VAL A 539 20.57 5.53 -11.97
C VAL A 539 19.07 5.49 -12.25
N GLU A 540 18.27 5.37 -11.20
CA GLU A 540 16.81 5.36 -11.26
C GLU A 540 16.23 6.44 -10.35
N PHE A 541 15.16 7.09 -10.82
CA PHE A 541 14.35 8.01 -10.02
C PHE A 541 12.97 7.41 -9.85
N ARG A 542 12.49 7.33 -8.61
CA ARG A 542 11.19 6.76 -8.24
C ARG A 542 10.31 7.81 -7.59
N SER A 543 9.00 7.71 -7.80
CA SER A 543 8.05 8.59 -7.11
C SER A 543 8.02 8.27 -5.62
N SER A 544 7.62 9.26 -4.81
CA SER A 544 7.28 9.03 -3.40
C SER A 544 6.13 8.03 -3.21
N ASP A 545 5.33 7.81 -4.26
CA ASP A 545 4.16 6.92 -4.23
C ASP A 545 4.50 5.45 -4.52
N GLU A 546 5.75 5.17 -4.89
CA GLU A 546 6.21 3.78 -4.96
C GLU A 546 6.49 3.25 -3.54
N PRO A 547 6.38 1.92 -3.31
CA PRO A 547 6.62 1.31 -1.99
C PRO A 547 8.09 1.31 -1.58
N ASN A 548 8.41 1.93 -0.44
CA ASN A 548 9.78 2.00 0.10
C ASN A 548 10.39 0.59 0.35
N PRO A 549 11.61 0.28 -0.14
CA PRO A 549 12.22 -1.04 -0.10
C PRO A 549 12.79 -1.43 1.29
N PHE A 550 12.80 -0.52 2.26
CA PHE A 550 13.24 -0.72 3.63
C PHE A 550 12.12 -0.52 4.66
N GLU A 551 10.98 0.01 4.24
CA GLU A 551 9.75 -0.05 5.03
C GLU A 551 9.00 -1.30 4.65
N GLY A 552 8.63 -2.09 5.64
CA GLY A 552 7.80 -3.24 5.37
C GLY A 552 6.38 -2.78 5.15
N HIS A 553 6.04 -2.34 3.94
CA HIS A 553 4.73 -1.81 3.55
C HIS A 553 4.28 -0.62 4.40
N GLU A 554 4.30 0.56 3.79
CA GLU A 554 3.85 1.85 4.33
C GLU A 554 2.59 1.75 5.20
N TRP A 555 2.81 1.76 6.51
CA TRP A 555 1.82 2.08 7.53
C TRP A 555 2.28 3.37 8.21
N TYR A 556 2.41 4.47 7.46
CA TYR A 556 2.68 5.79 8.04
C TYR A 556 1.45 6.66 8.08
#